data_AF-E2BIN1-F1
#
_entry.id   AF-E2BIN1-F1
#
_cell.length_a   1.000
_cell.length_b   1.000
_cell.length_c   1.000
_cell.angle_alpha   90.00
_cell.angle_beta   90.00
_cell.angle_gamma   90.00
#
_symmetry.space_group_name_H-M   'P 1'
#
loop_
_entity.id
_entity.type
_entity.pdbx_description
1 polymer ?
#
loop_
_entity_poly.entity_id
_entity_poly.type
_entity_poly.pdbx_seq_one_letter_code
_entity_poly.pdbx_strand_id
1 'polypeptide(L)'
;MIALLTRRASGGGLVRKSISCILDQRNSSAAASKRTKMSKLTSEEREQSLNPLLSTGWTVQSDRDAIYKEFMFKNFNEAFGFMTRVALQAEKMDHHPEWFNVYNKVNITLSSHDVNGLSQRDVKLATFINQVAGGIGK
;
A
#
# COMPACT_ATOMS: atom_id res chain seq x y z
N MET A 1 -52.40 48.84 40.23
CA MET A 1 -51.41 49.28 39.22
C MET A 1 -51.27 48.13 38.23
N ILE A 2 -51.93 48.13 37.06
CA ILE A 2 -51.51 48.78 35.78
C ILE A 2 -50.09 48.29 35.42
N ALA A 3 -49.74 47.65 34.29
CA ALA A 3 -50.36 47.30 33.01
C ALA A 3 -49.58 46.08 32.46
N LEU A 4 -50.21 45.09 31.83
CA LEU A 4 -50.39 44.96 30.36
C LEU A 4 -49.10 45.11 29.54
N LEU A 5 -48.75 44.05 28.79
CA LEU A 5 -48.26 44.03 27.39
C LEU A 5 -48.07 42.56 26.98
N THR A 6 -49.14 41.85 26.60
CA THR A 6 -49.51 41.51 25.20
C THR A 6 -48.40 40.85 24.37
N ARG A 7 -48.60 39.57 24.00
CA ARG A 7 -49.20 39.18 22.71
C ARG A 7 -49.55 37.69 22.68
N ARG A 8 -50.79 37.40 22.29
CA ARG A 8 -51.30 36.10 21.82
C ARG A 8 -51.31 36.13 20.29
N ALA A 9 -51.04 34.98 19.67
CA ALA A 9 -51.78 34.38 18.56
C ALA A 9 -51.06 33.08 18.16
N SER A 10 -51.65 32.02 17.61
CA SER A 10 -53.02 31.50 17.45
C SER A 10 -52.88 30.35 16.44
N GLY A 11 -53.65 29.27 16.61
CA GLY A 11 -53.92 28.27 15.56
C GLY A 11 -52.98 27.06 15.62
N GLY A 12 -53.44 25.81 15.76
CA GLY A 12 -54.70 25.23 15.31
C GLY A 12 -54.50 24.66 13.90
N GLY A 13 -54.34 23.34 13.79
CA GLY A 13 -54.14 22.68 12.50
C GLY A 13 -53.87 21.19 12.60
N LEU A 14 -54.93 20.39 12.70
CA LEU A 14 -54.93 18.96 12.48
C LEU A 14 -54.73 18.68 10.98
N VAL A 15 -53.63 18.05 10.57
CA VAL A 15 -53.54 17.41 9.25
C VAL A 15 -52.84 16.06 9.39
N ARG A 16 -53.65 15.00 9.44
CA ARG A 16 -53.22 13.67 8.99
C ARG A 16 -53.12 13.71 7.47
N LYS A 17 -52.01 13.25 6.90
CA LYS A 17 -52.00 12.52 5.62
C LYS A 17 -50.65 11.83 5.40
N SER A 18 -50.76 10.53 5.16
CA SER A 18 -49.72 9.59 4.79
C SER A 18 -48.82 10.09 3.67
N ILE A 19 -47.51 9.94 3.85
CA ILE A 19 -46.60 9.71 2.74
C ILE A 19 -45.89 8.38 3.01
N SER A 20 -46.35 7.40 2.24
CA SER A 20 -45.73 6.11 2.00
C SER A 20 -44.30 6.28 1.47
N CYS A 21 -43.46 5.30 1.81
CA CYS A 21 -42.22 4.94 1.12
C CYS A 21 -41.00 5.87 1.31
N ILE A 22 -40.20 5.57 2.34
CA ILE A 22 -38.74 5.77 2.30
C ILE A 22 -38.09 4.43 2.71
N LEU A 23 -38.29 3.43 1.86
CA LEU A 23 -37.34 2.35 1.60
C LEU A 23 -36.96 2.51 0.12
N ASP A 24 -35.67 2.42 -0.19
CA ASP A 24 -34.96 2.90 -1.39
C ASP A 24 -34.49 4.36 -1.22
N GLN A 25 -33.20 4.66 -1.07
CA GLN A 25 -32.06 4.13 -1.81
C GLN A 25 -30.82 4.13 -0.90
N ARG A 26 -30.40 2.96 -0.41
CA ARG A 26 -28.99 2.75 -0.06
C ARG A 26 -28.29 2.32 -1.32
N ASN A 27 -27.68 3.30 -1.94
CA ASN A 27 -26.91 3.23 -3.16
C ASN A 27 -25.99 2.01 -3.15
N SER A 28 -26.31 1.10 -4.06
CA SER A 28 -25.45 0.08 -4.61
C SER A 28 -24.14 0.69 -5.12
N SER A 29 -23.04 0.40 -4.44
CA SER A 29 -21.74 0.27 -5.10
C SER A 29 -20.93 -0.84 -4.44
N ALA A 30 -21.47 -2.06 -4.50
CA ALA A 30 -20.62 -3.24 -4.65
C ALA A 30 -19.97 -3.18 -6.03
N ALA A 31 -19.00 -2.27 -6.22
CA ALA A 31 -17.97 -2.48 -7.21
C ALA A 31 -17.13 -3.63 -6.67
N ALA A 32 -17.50 -4.85 -7.04
CA ALA A 32 -16.69 -6.02 -6.80
C ALA A 32 -15.28 -5.71 -7.32
N SER A 33 -14.34 -5.49 -6.41
CA SER A 33 -12.93 -5.46 -6.73
C SER A 33 -12.63 -6.81 -7.34
N LYS A 34 -12.51 -6.84 -8.67
CA LYS A 34 -12.07 -8.02 -9.41
C LYS A 34 -10.75 -8.39 -8.75
N ARG A 35 -10.70 -9.52 -8.04
CA ARG A 35 -9.48 -10.02 -7.39
C ARG A 35 -8.51 -10.30 -8.52
N THR A 36 -7.69 -9.30 -8.87
CA THR A 36 -6.73 -9.40 -9.95
C THR A 36 -5.75 -10.47 -9.54
N LYS A 37 -5.77 -11.61 -10.25
CA LYS A 37 -4.72 -12.61 -10.13
C LYS A 37 -3.41 -11.88 -10.42
N MET A 38 -2.47 -11.90 -9.48
CA MET A 38 -1.17 -11.26 -9.67
C MET A 38 -0.57 -11.79 -10.98
N SER A 39 -0.18 -10.87 -11.86
CA SER A 39 0.42 -11.19 -13.14
C SER A 39 1.88 -10.75 -13.17
N LYS A 40 2.64 -11.41 -14.02
CA LYS A 40 3.98 -11.00 -14.42
C LYS A 40 3.91 -9.62 -15.09
N LEU A 41 4.89 -8.76 -14.83
CA LEU A 41 4.95 -7.43 -15.43
C LEU A 41 5.13 -7.53 -16.95
N THR A 42 4.40 -6.70 -17.69
CA THR A 42 4.64 -6.52 -19.14
C THR A 42 5.91 -5.70 -19.38
N SER A 43 6.38 -5.65 -20.63
CA SER A 43 7.54 -4.83 -21.00
C SER A 43 7.32 -3.35 -20.70
N GLU A 44 6.11 -2.84 -20.98
CA GLU A 44 5.72 -1.45 -20.74
C GLU A 44 5.64 -1.15 -19.23
N GLU A 45 5.04 -2.06 -18.45
CA GLU A 45 4.96 -1.93 -16.99
C GLU A 45 6.35 -1.94 -16.34
N ARG A 46 7.28 -2.75 -16.87
CA ARG A 46 8.67 -2.80 -16.42
C ARG A 46 9.39 -1.49 -16.65
N GLU A 47 9.27 -0.89 -17.83
CA GLU A 47 9.90 0.41 -18.10
C GLU A 47 9.42 1.47 -17.10
N GLN A 48 8.11 1.54 -16.85
CA GLN A 48 7.57 2.54 -15.94
C GLN A 48 7.92 2.27 -14.47
N SER A 49 7.85 1.01 -14.05
CA SER A 49 7.95 0.63 -12.64
C SER A 49 9.38 0.37 -12.18
N LEU A 50 10.27 -0.11 -13.06
CA LEU A 50 11.65 -0.44 -12.68
C LEU A 50 12.59 0.76 -12.81
N ASN A 51 12.37 1.69 -13.75
CA ASN A 51 13.27 2.83 -13.94
C ASN A 51 13.57 3.61 -12.63
N PRO A 52 12.60 3.90 -11.75
CA PRO A 52 12.87 4.52 -10.46
C PRO A 52 13.71 3.65 -9.51
N LEU A 53 13.60 2.33 -9.60
CA LEU A 53 14.39 1.41 -8.78
C LEU A 53 15.81 1.31 -9.31
N LEU A 54 15.99 1.24 -10.63
CA LEU A 54 17.29 1.15 -11.28
C LEU A 54 18.15 2.38 -11.00
N SER A 55 17.56 3.57 -10.98
CA SER A 55 18.27 4.82 -10.62
C SER A 55 18.73 4.87 -9.16
N THR A 56 18.20 3.99 -8.30
CA THR A 56 18.62 3.85 -6.91
C THR A 56 19.58 2.68 -6.67
N GLY A 57 20.09 2.04 -7.73
CA GLY A 57 21.08 0.97 -7.64
C GLY A 57 20.52 -0.45 -7.58
N TRP A 58 19.22 -0.65 -7.84
CA TRP A 58 18.72 -1.98 -8.19
C TRP A 58 19.18 -2.36 -9.60
N THR A 59 19.39 -3.65 -9.84
CA THR A 59 19.73 -4.18 -11.17
C THR A 59 18.80 -5.33 -11.52
N VAL A 60 18.57 -5.55 -12.82
CA VAL A 60 17.89 -6.76 -13.31
C VAL A 60 18.93 -7.86 -13.43
N GLN A 61 18.64 -9.06 -12.93
CA GLN A 61 19.52 -10.22 -13.07
C GLN A 61 19.50 -10.74 -14.52
N SER A 62 20.66 -11.20 -15.01
CA SER A 62 20.80 -11.68 -16.40
C SER A 62 20.33 -13.12 -16.59
N ASP A 63 20.40 -13.92 -15.53
CA ASP A 63 20.12 -15.35 -15.48
C ASP A 63 18.71 -15.68 -14.98
N ARG A 64 18.03 -14.70 -14.36
CA ARG A 64 16.70 -14.85 -13.77
C ARG A 64 15.88 -13.58 -13.90
N ASP A 65 14.57 -13.72 -14.09
CA ASP A 65 13.63 -12.59 -14.05
C ASP A 65 13.39 -12.12 -12.61
N ALA A 66 14.36 -11.37 -12.11
CA ALA A 66 14.43 -10.87 -10.74
C ALA A 66 15.19 -9.54 -10.72
N ILE A 67 14.99 -8.77 -9.65
CA ILE A 67 15.79 -7.58 -9.35
C ILE A 67 16.65 -7.82 -8.12
N TYR A 68 17.84 -7.23 -8.12
CA TYR A 68 18.85 -7.41 -7.10
C TYR A 68 19.42 -6.06 -6.63
N LYS A 69 19.77 -5.97 -5.34
CA LYS A 69 20.53 -4.85 -4.79
C LYS A 69 21.33 -5.25 -3.56
N GLU A 70 22.52 -4.65 -3.41
CA GLU A 70 23.33 -4.72 -2.20
C GLU A 70 23.14 -3.47 -1.34
N PHE A 71 22.97 -3.66 -0.03
CA PHE A 71 22.88 -2.62 0.98
C PHE A 71 24.06 -2.75 1.95
N MET A 72 24.70 -1.63 2.25
CA MET A 72 25.82 -1.53 3.20
C MET A 72 25.44 -0.58 4.33
N PHE A 73 25.61 -1.03 5.57
CA PHE A 73 25.29 -0.29 6.79
C PHE A 73 26.58 -0.05 7.61
N LYS A 74 26.50 0.72 8.69
CA LYS A 74 27.68 0.97 9.54
C LYS A 74 28.11 -0.26 10.34
N ASN A 75 27.15 -1.07 10.78
CA ASN A 75 27.35 -2.22 11.65
C ASN A 75 26.19 -3.21 11.52
N PHE A 76 26.30 -4.36 12.20
CA PHE A 76 25.26 -5.39 12.20
C PHE A 76 23.94 -4.95 12.84
N ASN A 77 23.97 -4.10 13.88
CA ASN A 77 22.74 -3.67 14.56
C ASN A 77 21.84 -2.85 13.61
N GLU A 78 22.45 -1.94 12.84
CA GLU A 78 21.74 -1.17 11.81
C GLU A 78 21.22 -2.07 10.69
N ALA A 79 22.04 -2.99 10.17
CA ALA A 79 21.63 -3.94 9.15
C ALA A 79 20.43 -4.80 9.61
N PHE A 80 20.48 -5.33 10.84
CA PHE A 80 19.42 -6.15 11.36
C PHE A 80 18.15 -5.35 11.70
N GLY A 81 18.29 -4.10 12.13
CA GLY A 81 17.18 -3.17 12.30
C GLY A 81 16.47 -2.85 10.98
N PHE A 82 17.24 -2.65 9.91
CA PHE A 82 16.72 -2.56 8.54
C PHE A 82 15.96 -3.84 8.15
N MET A 83 16.59 -5.01 8.30
CA MET A 83 16.00 -6.31 7.97
C MET A 83 14.68 -6.55 8.72
N THR A 84 14.63 -6.21 10.01
CA THR A 84 13.42 -6.36 10.83
C THR A 84 12.24 -5.57 10.27
N ARG A 85 12.47 -4.32 9.84
CA ARG A 85 11.42 -3.48 9.24
C ARG A 85 10.94 -4.06 7.90
N VAL A 86 11.87 -4.55 7.08
CA VAL A 86 11.55 -5.22 5.81
C VAL A 86 10.73 -6.49 6.06
N ALA A 87 11.10 -7.30 7.05
CA ALA A 87 10.38 -8.53 7.40
C ALA A 87 8.91 -8.26 7.80
N LEU A 88 8.66 -7.22 8.60
CA LEU A 88 7.29 -6.85 9.00
C LEU A 88 6.43 -6.44 7.78
N GLN A 89 7.01 -5.71 6.83
CA GLN A 89 6.29 -5.31 5.62
C GLN A 89 6.11 -6.49 4.66
N ALA A 90 7.11 -7.35 4.51
CA ALA A 90 7.05 -8.56 3.71
C ALA A 90 5.90 -9.48 4.18
N GLU A 91 5.77 -9.67 5.49
CA GLU A 91 4.70 -10.47 6.08
C GLU A 91 3.32 -9.85 5.80
N LYS A 92 3.17 -8.52 5.98
CA LYS A 92 1.93 -7.82 5.65
C LYS A 92 1.55 -7.95 4.18
N MET A 93 2.53 -8.08 3.29
CA MET A 93 2.33 -8.21 1.85
C MET A 93 2.15 -9.66 1.39
N ASP A 94 2.40 -10.64 2.26
CA ASP A 94 2.57 -12.05 1.87
C ASP A 94 3.53 -12.18 0.66
N HIS A 95 4.67 -11.51 0.78
CA HIS A 95 5.72 -11.47 -0.25
C HIS A 95 7.08 -11.28 0.40
N HIS A 96 7.90 -12.32 0.38
CA HIS A 96 9.15 -12.36 1.12
C HIS A 96 10.36 -12.19 0.21
N PRO A 97 11.41 -11.47 0.65
CA PRO A 97 12.64 -11.35 -0.11
C PRO A 97 13.48 -12.63 -0.02
N GLU A 98 14.26 -12.89 -1.06
CA GLU A 98 15.44 -13.73 -0.95
C GLU A 98 16.61 -12.84 -0.53
N TRP A 99 17.25 -13.13 0.60
CA TRP A 99 18.36 -12.30 1.06
C TRP A 99 19.51 -13.09 1.66
N PHE A 100 20.68 -12.46 1.65
CA PHE A 100 21.90 -12.96 2.28
C PHE A 100 22.52 -11.81 3.09
N ASN A 101 22.80 -12.05 4.37
CA ASN A 101 23.39 -11.05 5.24
C ASN A 101 24.72 -11.55 5.82
N VAL A 102 25.74 -10.70 5.75
CA VAL A 102 27.02 -10.88 6.43
C VAL A 102 27.36 -9.58 7.13
N TYR A 103 27.29 -9.59 8.46
CA TYR A 103 27.55 -8.42 9.30
C TYR A 103 26.75 -7.18 8.84
N ASN A 104 27.41 -6.14 8.33
CA ASN A 104 26.81 -4.89 7.92
C ASN A 104 26.32 -4.87 6.46
N LYS A 105 26.39 -6.00 5.75
CA LYS A 105 26.02 -6.12 4.34
C LYS A 105 24.79 -6.98 4.16
N VAL A 106 23.81 -6.50 3.39
CA VAL A 106 22.57 -7.23 3.07
C VAL A 106 22.37 -7.23 1.55
N ASN A 107 22.43 -8.40 0.96
CA ASN A 107 22.15 -8.65 -0.45
C ASN A 107 20.69 -9.09 -0.59
N ILE A 108 19.90 -8.43 -1.42
CA ILE A 108 18.46 -8.73 -1.60
C ILE A 108 18.17 -9.01 -3.07
N THR A 109 17.47 -10.11 -3.32
CA THR A 109 16.87 -10.49 -4.60
C THR A 109 15.36 -10.57 -4.45
N LEU A 110 14.62 -10.03 -5.43
CA LEU A 110 13.16 -10.07 -5.47
C LEU A 110 12.66 -10.67 -6.79
N SER A 111 11.75 -11.63 -6.67
CA SER A 111 11.02 -12.25 -7.77
C SER A 111 9.77 -12.91 -7.20
N SER A 112 8.71 -13.02 -8.01
CA SER A 112 7.46 -13.68 -7.62
C SER A 112 7.40 -15.10 -8.19
N HIS A 113 7.46 -16.10 -7.30
CA HIS A 113 7.50 -17.52 -7.69
C HIS A 113 6.22 -18.00 -8.41
N ASP A 114 5.05 -17.50 -8.01
CA ASP A 114 3.74 -17.91 -8.54
C ASP A 114 3.50 -17.45 -9.99
N VAL A 115 4.19 -16.40 -10.44
CA VAL A 115 4.18 -15.91 -11.82
C VAL A 115 5.49 -16.16 -12.56
N ASN A 116 6.43 -16.86 -11.93
CA ASN A 116 7.76 -17.15 -12.44
C ASN A 116 8.46 -15.91 -13.03
N GLY A 117 8.55 -14.85 -12.23
CA GLY A 117 9.15 -13.59 -12.67
C GLY A 117 8.78 -12.39 -11.83
N LEU A 118 9.10 -11.20 -12.34
CA LEU A 118 8.78 -9.94 -11.67
C LEU A 118 7.28 -9.65 -11.72
N SER A 119 6.71 -9.26 -10.58
CA SER A 119 5.35 -8.77 -10.44
C SER A 119 5.33 -7.40 -9.74
N GLN A 120 4.14 -6.80 -9.65
CA GLN A 120 3.95 -5.56 -8.89
C GLN A 120 4.31 -5.69 -7.41
N ARG A 121 4.30 -6.91 -6.82
CA ARG A 121 4.72 -7.13 -5.43
C ARG A 121 6.21 -6.86 -5.25
N ASP A 122 7.03 -7.29 -6.20
CA ASP A 122 8.48 -7.06 -6.18
C ASP A 122 8.79 -5.56 -6.22
N VAL A 123 8.14 -4.82 -7.12
CA VAL A 123 8.28 -3.35 -7.22
C VAL A 123 7.86 -2.66 -5.92
N LYS A 124 6.74 -3.05 -5.33
CA LYS A 124 6.22 -2.47 -4.09
C LYS A 124 7.19 -2.72 -2.92
N LEU A 125 7.68 -3.95 -2.78
CA LEU A 125 8.60 -4.31 -1.71
C LEU A 125 9.96 -3.63 -1.90
N ALA A 126 10.50 -3.60 -3.12
CA ALA A 126 11.74 -2.88 -3.44
C ALA A 126 11.65 -1.38 -3.11
N THR A 127 10.51 -0.76 -3.43
CA THR A 127 10.23 0.65 -3.13
C THR A 127 10.25 0.90 -1.62
N PHE A 128 9.56 0.05 -0.85
CA PHE A 128 9.56 0.12 0.60
C PHE A 128 10.96 -0.10 1.19
N ILE A 129 11.69 -1.10 0.69
CA ILE A 129 13.07 -1.36 1.09
C ILE A 129 13.95 -0.12 0.91
N ASN A 130 13.85 0.57 -0.23
CA ASN A 130 14.58 1.82 -0.47
C ASN A 130 14.21 2.92 0.55
N GLN A 131 12.93 3.05 0.91
CA GLN A 131 12.49 4.02 1.92
C GLN A 131 13.08 3.72 3.31
N VAL A 132 13.08 2.44 3.72
CA VAL A 132 13.67 2.02 5.00
C VAL A 132 15.18 2.24 5.01
N ALA A 133 15.87 1.87 3.92
CA ALA A 133 17.31 2.05 3.78
C ALA A 133 17.70 3.53 3.80
N GLY A 134 16.93 4.41 3.17
CA GLY A 134 17.18 5.86 3.19
C GLY A 134 16.98 6.52 4.56
N GLY A 135 16.22 5.89 5.46
CA GLY A 135 15.99 6.37 6.82
C GLY A 135 16.97 5.85 7.88
N ILE A 136 17.85 4.91 7.52
CA ILE A 136 18.89 4.36 8.40
C ILE A 136 20.22 4.94 7.90
N GLY A 137 20.94 5.63 8.79
CA GLY A 137 22.02 6.57 8.48
C GLY A 137 23.01 6.12 7.41
N LYS A 138 23.33 7.07 6.52
CA LYS A 138 24.50 7.02 5.64
C LYS A 138 25.79 7.19 6.44
#